data_AF-A0A136M9X6-F1
#
_entry.id   AF-A0A136M9X6-F1
#
_cell.length_a   1.000
_cell.length_b   1.000
_cell.length_c   1.000
_cell.angle_alpha   90.00
_cell.angle_beta   90.00
_cell.angle_gamma   90.00
#
_symmetry.space_group_name_H-M   'P 1'
#
loop_
_entity.id
_entity.type
_entity.pdbx_description
1 polymer ?
#
loop_
_entity_poly.entity_id
_entity_poly.type
_entity_poly.pdbx_seq_one_letter_code
_entity_poly.pdbx_strand_id
1 'polypeptide(L)'
;MKRYVFIEETAYAPFLWMQSLEDPHLCFVVVNPLEFLASYQIDVKPVEIQSLELSDLSQARILSIVVVREDPALITANLQGPLIINPATCQGKQVVLLTDRYHTRHYILQEAGQLQSEAPDTRGE
;
A
#
# COMPACT_ATOMS: atom_id res chain seq x y z
N MET A 1 -4.99 20.05 -8.70
CA MET A 1 -4.44 18.69 -8.90
C MET A 1 -3.06 18.66 -8.26
N LYS A 2 -2.70 17.60 -7.53
CA LYS A 2 -1.37 17.41 -6.93
C LYS A 2 -0.62 16.38 -7.77
N ARG A 3 0.70 16.52 -7.95
CA ARG A 3 1.50 15.60 -8.74
C ARG A 3 2.61 15.02 -7.88
N TYR A 4 2.87 13.74 -8.11
CA TYR A 4 3.89 12.98 -7.41
C TYR A 4 4.70 12.16 -8.40
N VAL A 5 5.92 11.82 -8.02
CA VAL A 5 6.76 10.83 -8.70
C VAL A 5 7.10 9.72 -7.72
N PHE A 6 7.14 8.48 -8.22
CA PHE A 6 7.64 7.35 -7.45
C PHE A 6 9.12 7.17 -7.72
N ILE A 7 9.92 7.12 -6.66
CA ILE A 7 11.36 6.86 -6.73
C ILE A 7 11.58 5.52 -6.04
N GLU A 8 12.21 4.60 -6.77
CA GLU A 8 12.54 3.26 -6.31
C GLU A 8 14.04 3.20 -6.04
N GLU A 9 14.41 2.72 -4.85
CA GLU A 9 15.79 2.51 -4.46
C GLU A 9 15.96 1.06 -4.02
N THR A 10 16.82 0.30 -4.70
CA THR A 10 16.97 -1.14 -4.46
C THR A 10 17.35 -1.47 -3.02
N ALA A 11 18.10 -0.58 -2.35
CA ALA A 11 18.49 -0.75 -0.94
C ALA A 11 17.30 -0.68 0.04
N TYR A 12 16.19 -0.08 -0.38
CA TYR A 12 14.99 0.10 0.44
C TYR A 12 13.79 -0.71 -0.08
N ALA A 13 13.97 -1.58 -1.08
CA ALA A 13 12.90 -2.46 -1.52
C ALA A 13 12.36 -3.28 -0.33
N PRO A 14 11.02 -3.45 -0.19
CA PRO A 14 9.96 -3.12 -1.16
C PRO A 14 9.36 -1.70 -1.02
N PHE A 15 9.98 -0.80 -0.26
CA PHE A 15 9.49 0.55 -0.05
C PHE A 15 9.84 1.49 -1.19
N LEU A 16 8.95 2.46 -1.44
CA LEU A 16 9.09 3.49 -2.46
C LEU A 16 8.93 4.87 -1.85
N TRP A 17 9.57 5.87 -2.44
CA TRP A 17 9.33 7.27 -2.12
C TRP A 17 8.31 7.85 -3.08
N MET A 18 7.21 8.41 -2.55
CA MET A 18 6.23 9.18 -3.30
C MET A 18 6.47 10.66 -3.04
N GLN A 19 7.30 11.28 -3.90
CA GLN A 19 7.77 12.66 -3.76
C GLN A 19 6.79 13.62 -4.44
N SER A 20 6.36 14.67 -3.75
CA SER A 20 5.56 15.73 -4.36
C SER A 20 6.41 16.55 -5.33
N LEU A 21 5.82 16.91 -6.48
CA LEU A 21 6.42 17.82 -7.46
C LEU A 21 6.08 19.29 -7.18
N GLU A 22 5.19 19.56 -6.23
CA GLU A 22 4.82 20.93 -5.81
C GLU A 22 5.50 21.36 -4.52
N ASP A 23 5.82 20.42 -3.64
CA ASP A 23 6.48 20.68 -2.36
C ASP A 23 7.66 19.71 -2.16
N PRO A 24 8.92 20.19 -2.27
CA PRO A 24 10.09 19.33 -2.11
C PRO A 24 10.24 18.77 -0.69
N HIS A 25 9.56 19.35 0.31
CA HIS A 25 9.57 18.84 1.68
C HIS A 25 8.48 17.80 1.96
N LEU A 26 7.57 17.58 0.99
CA LEU A 26 6.50 16.60 1.10
C LEU A 26 6.87 15.31 0.35
N CYS A 27 7.22 14.28 1.11
CA CYS A 27 7.49 12.95 0.60
C CYS A 27 6.85 11.90 1.51
N PHE A 28 6.24 10.88 0.92
CA PHE A 28 5.69 9.75 1.65
C PHE A 28 6.50 8.49 1.36
N VAL A 29 6.74 7.68 2.38
CA VAL A 29 7.15 6.28 2.17
C VAL A 29 5.90 5.47 1.91
N VAL A 30 5.90 4.67 0.85
CA VAL A 30 4.78 3.83 0.46
C VAL A 30 5.25 2.41 0.14
N VAL A 31 4.35 1.44 0.27
CA VAL A 31 4.66 0.03 0.00
C VAL A 31 3.42 -0.67 -0.57
N ASN A 32 3.62 -1.69 -1.40
CA ASN A 32 2.53 -2.59 -1.78
C ASN A 32 2.15 -3.44 -0.55
N PRO A 33 0.91 -3.38 -0.05
CA PRO A 33 0.51 -4.12 1.15
C PRO A 33 0.62 -5.64 1.02
N LEU A 34 0.57 -6.17 -0.20
CA LEU A 34 0.74 -7.61 -0.45
C LEU A 34 2.15 -8.13 -0.14
N GLU A 35 3.15 -7.23 -0.03
CA GLU A 35 4.52 -7.59 0.33
C GLU A 35 4.66 -8.05 1.79
N PHE A 36 3.72 -7.67 2.66
CA PHE A 36 3.74 -8.02 4.08
C PHE A 36 2.42 -8.58 4.62
N LEU A 37 1.34 -8.49 3.84
CA LEU A 37 0.04 -9.07 4.18
C LEU A 37 -0.62 -9.61 2.90
N ALA A 38 -0.25 -10.83 2.49
CA ALA A 38 -0.78 -11.48 1.29
C ALA A 38 -2.31 -11.66 1.28
N SER A 39 -2.95 -11.69 2.46
CA SER A 39 -4.40 -11.74 2.62
C SER A 39 -5.08 -10.37 2.47
N TYR A 40 -4.32 -9.30 2.20
CA TYR A 40 -4.87 -7.96 2.02
C TYR A 40 -5.78 -7.88 0.78
N GLN A 41 -7.06 -7.56 1.01
CA GLN A 41 -8.07 -7.46 -0.02
C GLN A 41 -8.94 -6.24 0.22
N ILE A 42 -9.11 -5.42 -0.81
CA ILE A 42 -9.94 -4.22 -0.73
C ILE A 42 -11.21 -4.39 -1.55
N ASP A 43 -12.31 -3.88 -1.01
CA ASP A 43 -13.56 -3.69 -1.73
C ASP A 43 -13.86 -2.20 -1.74
N VAL A 44 -14.05 -1.64 -2.93
CA VAL A 44 -14.30 -0.21 -3.12
C VAL A 44 -15.52 -0.04 -4.02
N LYS A 45 -16.26 1.04 -3.77
CA LYS A 45 -17.47 1.33 -4.54
C LYS A 45 -17.10 1.53 -6.01
N PRO A 46 -17.93 1.07 -6.97
CA PRO A 46 -17.66 1.24 -8.40
C PRO A 46 -17.38 2.69 -8.82
N VAL A 47 -18.01 3.66 -8.16
CA VAL A 47 -17.79 5.09 -8.40
C VAL A 47 -16.35 5.54 -8.15
N GLU A 48 -15.66 4.93 -7.17
CA GLU A 48 -14.26 5.24 -6.87
C GLU A 48 -13.34 4.76 -8.00
N ILE A 49 -13.59 3.54 -8.50
CA ILE A 49 -12.84 2.91 -9.60
C ILE A 49 -13.08 3.67 -10.91
N GLN A 50 -14.34 3.97 -11.23
CA GLN A 50 -14.70 4.69 -12.45
C GLN A 50 -14.09 6.09 -12.51
N SER A 51 -13.98 6.77 -11.37
CA SER A 51 -13.33 8.09 -11.31
C SER A 51 -11.84 8.08 -11.64
N LEU A 52 -11.22 6.89 -11.62
CA LEU A 52 -9.83 6.65 -11.99
C LEU A 52 -9.69 5.99 -13.38
N GLU A 53 -10.77 5.90 -14.15
CA GLU A 53 -10.79 5.28 -15.49
C GLU A 53 -10.32 3.81 -15.49
N LEU A 54 -10.61 3.09 -14.40
CA LEU A 54 -10.32 1.66 -14.25
C LEU A 54 -11.57 0.82 -14.54
N SER A 55 -11.42 -0.34 -15.18
CA SER A 55 -12.52 -1.31 -15.29
C SER A 55 -12.65 -2.18 -14.04
N ASP A 56 -11.52 -2.46 -13.41
CA ASP A 56 -11.41 -3.31 -12.23
C ASP A 56 -10.09 -3.04 -11.47
N LEU A 57 -10.00 -3.52 -10.23
CA LEU A 57 -8.85 -3.27 -9.36
C LEU A 57 -7.57 -4.02 -9.77
N SER A 58 -7.64 -5.06 -10.60
CA SER A 58 -6.43 -5.80 -11.03
C SER A 58 -5.52 -4.96 -11.92
N GLN A 59 -6.07 -3.92 -12.55
CA GLN A 59 -5.33 -2.95 -13.36
C GLN A 59 -4.70 -1.83 -12.52
N ALA A 60 -5.07 -1.72 -11.24
CA ALA A 60 -4.60 -0.65 -10.37
C ALA A 60 -3.28 -1.03 -9.67
N ARG A 61 -2.43 -0.03 -9.45
CA ARG A 61 -1.36 -0.12 -8.44
C ARG A 61 -1.94 0.27 -7.09
N ILE A 62 -1.88 -0.64 -6.12
CA ILE A 62 -2.34 -0.41 -4.75
C ILE A 62 -1.13 -0.19 -3.84
N LEU A 63 -1.12 0.93 -3.11
CA LEU A 63 -0.05 1.27 -2.19
C LEU A 63 -0.62 1.72 -0.84
N SER A 64 0.11 1.46 0.23
CA SER A 64 -0.19 1.95 1.58
C SER A 64 0.88 2.92 2.03
N ILE A 65 0.49 4.01 2.71
CA ILE A 65 1.42 4.97 3.28
C ILE A 65 2.02 4.39 4.56
N VAL A 66 3.33 4.50 4.70
CA VAL A 66 4.13 3.99 5.80
C VAL A 66 4.52 5.14 6.73
N VAL A 67 4.38 4.89 8.04
CA VAL A 67 4.92 5.73 9.10
C VAL A 67 6.21 5.09 9.58
N VAL A 68 7.33 5.69 9.20
CA VAL A 68 8.66 5.24 9.61
C VAL A 68 8.96 5.71 11.03
N ARG A 69 9.61 4.84 11.81
CA ARG A 69 10.09 5.10 13.17
C ARG A 69 11.55 4.66 13.27
N GLU A 70 12.26 5.16 14.28
CA GLU A 70 13.64 4.74 14.56
C GLU A 70 13.73 3.24 14.89
N ASP A 71 12.76 2.73 15.65
CA ASP A 71 12.59 1.30 15.90
C ASP A 71 11.82 0.65 14.73
N PRO A 72 12.44 -0.28 13.98
CA PRO A 72 11.77 -1.01 12.90
C PRO A 72 10.51 -1.77 13.34
N ALA A 73 10.44 -2.22 14.60
CA ALA A 73 9.27 -2.90 15.14
C ALA A 73 8.04 -1.97 15.24
N LEU A 74 8.27 -0.65 15.24
CA LEU A 74 7.23 0.37 15.34
C LEU A 74 6.83 0.96 13.97
N ILE A 75 7.38 0.45 12.86
CA ILE A 75 6.98 0.87 11.52
C ILE A 75 5.57 0.36 11.25
N THR A 76 4.68 1.27 10.85
CA THR A 76 3.28 0.95 10.57
C THR A 76 2.85 1.38 9.18
N ALA A 77 1.93 0.65 8.56
CA ALA A 77 1.24 1.04 7.34
C ALA A 77 -0.23 1.41 7.61
N ASN A 78 -0.76 2.35 6.84
CA ASN A 78 -2.19 2.66 6.81
C ASN A 78 -2.89 1.78 5.78
N LEU A 79 -3.52 0.69 6.24
CA LEU A 79 -4.28 -0.24 5.40
C LEU A 79 -5.75 0.19 5.21
N GLN A 80 -6.27 1.08 6.06
CA GLN A 80 -7.63 1.61 5.90
C GLN A 80 -7.71 2.67 4.79
N GLY A 81 -6.60 3.33 4.48
CA GLY A 81 -6.51 4.43 3.53
C GLY A 81 -5.59 4.17 2.34
N PRO A 82 -5.81 3.10 1.53
CA PRO A 82 -4.94 2.79 0.39
C PRO A 82 -4.96 3.88 -0.68
N LEU A 83 -3.82 4.01 -1.35
CA LEU A 83 -3.67 4.73 -2.61
C LEU A 83 -4.03 3.76 -3.74
N ILE A 84 -5.00 4.14 -4.56
CA ILE A 84 -5.40 3.42 -5.77
C ILE A 84 -4.95 4.28 -6.95
N ILE A 85 -4.08 3.72 -7.79
CA ILE A 85 -3.46 4.44 -8.90
C ILE A 85 -3.72 3.67 -10.19
N ASN A 86 -4.24 4.35 -11.21
CA ASN A 86 -4.29 3.84 -12.56
C ASN A 86 -2.94 4.13 -13.25
N PRO A 87 -2.09 3.12 -13.52
CA PRO A 87 -0.80 3.33 -14.15
C PRO A 87 -0.91 3.77 -15.62
N ALA A 88 -2.04 3.49 -16.29
CA ALA A 88 -2.23 3.89 -17.70
C ALA A 88 -2.50 5.40 -17.82
N THR A 89 -3.23 5.99 -16.86
CA THR A 89 -3.61 7.42 -16.89
C THR A 89 -2.79 8.28 -15.93
N CYS A 90 -1.98 7.65 -15.06
CA CYS A 90 -1.26 8.29 -13.96
C CYS A 90 -2.17 9.07 -12.99
N GLN A 91 -3.46 8.73 -12.96
CA GLN A 91 -4.40 9.26 -11.99
C GLN A 91 -4.42 8.37 -10.76
N GLY A 92 -4.52 8.96 -9.57
CA GLY A 92 -4.62 8.21 -8.34
C GLY A 92 -5.44 8.93 -7.29
N LYS A 93 -5.97 8.15 -6.35
CA LYS A 93 -6.80 8.63 -5.24
C LYS A 93 -6.50 7.84 -3.98
N GLN A 94 -6.54 8.51 -2.84
CA GLN A 94 -6.59 7.84 -1.54
C GLN A 94 -8.05 7.57 -1.17
N VAL A 95 -8.39 6.31 -0.92
CA VAL A 95 -9.75 5.88 -0.59
C VAL A 95 -9.80 5.44 0.86
N VAL A 96 -10.86 5.80 1.58
CA VAL A 96 -11.11 5.28 2.94
C VAL A 96 -11.98 4.04 2.83
N LEU A 97 -11.46 2.90 3.27
CA LEU A 97 -12.19 1.63 3.29
C LEU A 97 -13.20 1.63 4.44
N LEU A 98 -14.44 1.25 4.12
CA LEU A 98 -15.51 1.09 5.10
C LEU A 98 -15.56 -0.37 5.57
N THR A 99 -14.54 -0.76 6.33
CA THR A 99 -14.36 -2.12 6.86
C THR A 99 -13.70 -2.05 8.24
N ASP A 100 -14.05 -3.00 9.11
CA ASP A 100 -13.43 -3.13 10.43
C ASP A 100 -12.13 -3.96 10.40
N ARG A 101 -11.80 -4.55 9.24
CA ARG A 101 -10.61 -5.42 9.08
C ARG A 101 -9.29 -4.64 9.04
N TYR A 102 -9.33 -3.39 8.61
CA TYR A 102 -8.14 -2.57 8.40
C TYR A 102 -8.25 -1.24 9.14
N HIS A 103 -7.09 -0.80 9.61
CA HIS A 103 -6.92 0.37 10.43
C HIS A 103 -5.81 1.27 9.87
N THR A 104 -5.67 2.45 10.47
CA THR A 104 -4.65 3.42 10.09
C THR A 104 -3.24 3.05 10.56
N ARG A 105 -3.11 2.05 11.44
CA ARG A 105 -1.83 1.58 12.00
C ARG A 105 -1.80 0.05 12.07
N HIS A 106 -1.14 -0.57 11.11
CA HIS A 106 -0.75 -1.98 11.13
C HIS A 106 0.77 -2.10 11.20
N TYR A 107 1.30 -2.85 12.15
CA TYR A 107 2.74 -3.04 12.30
C TYR A 107 3.27 -3.99 11.23
N ILE A 108 4.13 -3.48 10.34
CA ILE A 108 4.54 -4.23 9.14
C ILE A 108 5.22 -5.56 9.51
N LEU A 109 6.12 -5.55 10.50
CA LEU A 109 6.82 -6.77 10.93
C LEU A 109 5.90 -7.81 11.59
N GLN A 110 4.85 -7.35 12.28
CA GLN A 110 3.88 -8.26 12.91
C GLN A 110 3.03 -8.96 11.85
N GLU A 111 2.50 -8.21 10.89
CA GLU A 111 1.73 -8.75 9.77
C GLU A 111 2.60 -9.71 8.92
N ALA A 112 3.86 -9.34 8.65
CA ALA A 112 4.81 -10.18 7.92
C ALA A 112 5.15 -11.49 8.66
N GLY A 113 5.21 -11.46 9.99
CA GLY A 113 5.43 -12.66 10.81
C GLY A 113 4.27 -13.66 10.72
N GLN A 114 3.04 -13.18 10.56
CA GLN A 114 1.86 -14.04 10.39
C GLN A 114 1.89 -14.78 9.05
N LEU A 115 2.43 -14.16 7.99
CA LEU A 115 2.63 -14.83 6.70
C LEU A 115 3.51 -16.08 6.80
N GLN A 116 4.51 -16.08 7.69
CA GLN A 116 5.41 -17.22 7.84
C GLN A 116 4.77 -18.37 8.61
N SER A 117 3.80 -18.09 9.49
CA SER A 117 3.06 -19.13 10.24
C SER A 117 1.94 -19.81 9.44
N GLU A 118 1.46 -19.18 8.37
CA GLU A 118 0.37 -19.70 7.52
C GLU A 118 0.86 -20.39 6.24
N ALA A 119 2.18 -20.42 5.99
CA ALA A 119 2.73 -21.14 4.85
C ALA A 119 2.47 -22.66 5.00
N PRO A 120 1.91 -23.34 3.99
CA PRO A 120 1.63 -24.76 4.08
C PRO A 120 2.93 -25.54 4.29
N ASP A 121 2.92 -26.39 5.31
CA ASP A 121 3.98 -27.35 5.58
C ASP A 121 4.12 -28.29 4.39
N THR A 122 5.10 -28.02 3.53
CA THR A 122 5.43 -28.88 2.37
C THR A 122 6.40 -30.00 2.75
N ARG A 123 6.50 -30.36 4.04
CA ARG A 123 7.22 -31.56 4.47
C ARG A 123 6.26 -32.62 5.01
N GLY A 124 5.78 -33.46 4.11
CA GLY A 124 5.23 -34.76 4.49
C GLY A 124 4.42 -35.41 3.38
N GLU A 125 5.11 -36.09 2.44
CA GLU A 125 5.04 -37.54 2.20
C GLU A 125 5.77 -37.92 0.89
#